data_AF-A0A6C0BR13-F1
#
_entry.id   AF-A0A6C0BR13-F1
#
_cell.length_a   1.000
_cell.length_b   1.000
_cell.length_c   1.000
_cell.angle_alpha   90.00
_cell.angle_beta   90.00
_cell.angle_gamma   90.00
#
_symmetry.space_group_name_H-M   'P 1'
#
loop_
_entity.id
_entity.type
_entity.pdbx_description
1 polymer ?
#
loop_
_entity_poly.entity_id
_entity_poly.type
_entity_poly.pdbx_seq_one_letter_code
_entity_poly.pdbx_strand_id
1 'polypeptide(L)'
;MSKPSSFSTICTSNCAIELVGLLLSLSVFHPDETIYVLCDTKTKRIIDTMTPRPKLQIKWFIELDKYDGMNRQMMEQNGLFGNFLLNKMKIMKYVLRDYKDTLFLDSDIIIVNAIQDIDRTKQVGLSPQFIQKKHLDITGYYNAGLLWTNSIDICDYWESIINYTNHCPEQINMTQLRKYSYFEFGEEYNVQAWRMYLSTENKQTIANHITSSDTLYYKNKPLRFIHTHFHDARFKQFNECIIHHLSKSKMYKVLAIIYRVINNKWILKIPKQPMKGWGQHSNDSYRELPLLMKKQNTDLDVRYVNNTRHCWLEPNILTYDRDTLEWCNEEVPQCSLMLLGNGDIEKEGKYLKNKIPKLNIKPWIFWPRKPELLEKILKEITHMTFKERSNESIFIGNFENSVQEKFRTNTNWGDVVTEYHCTAGIKHKFTHEEYLMKLGHSRYGLCLRGYGSKCHREVELMAFGTIPIVTPDVNVNSYMDPLVENTHYILVTTPDKLIETIRKIDEEQWTKMSMNCREWYMRNVHSEHCWNNMIEHVLYD
;
A
#
# COMPACT_ATOMS: atom_id res chain seq x y z
N MET A 1 28.80 1.85 10.74
CA MET A 1 27.73 0.97 10.24
C MET A 1 27.00 1.73 9.15
N SER A 2 26.97 1.17 7.94
CA SER A 2 26.48 1.83 6.72
C SER A 2 25.53 0.93 5.95
N LYS A 3 24.52 1.51 5.29
CA LYS A 3 23.73 0.82 4.26
C LYS A 3 24.59 0.48 3.03
N PRO A 4 24.26 -0.57 2.26
CA PRO A 4 24.92 -0.82 0.98
C PRO A 4 24.72 0.37 0.02
N SER A 5 25.62 0.57 -0.95
CA SER A 5 25.46 1.65 -1.93
C SER A 5 24.46 1.35 -3.05
N SER A 6 24.09 0.09 -3.20
CA SER A 6 23.08 -0.38 -4.16
C SER A 6 22.66 -1.82 -3.84
N PHE A 7 21.56 -2.24 -4.44
CA PHE A 7 21.07 -3.61 -4.38
C PHE A 7 21.13 -4.27 -5.76
N SER A 8 21.12 -5.60 -5.80
CA SER A 8 21.01 -6.35 -7.04
C SER A 8 20.24 -7.65 -6.86
N THR A 9 19.54 -8.09 -7.91
CA THR A 9 18.78 -9.34 -7.92
C THR A 9 18.65 -9.88 -9.35
N ILE A 10 18.31 -11.16 -9.46
CA ILE A 10 17.94 -11.79 -10.73
C ILE A 10 16.57 -12.43 -10.59
N CYS A 11 15.75 -12.42 -11.65
CA CYS A 11 14.43 -13.01 -11.59
C CYS A 11 13.91 -13.39 -12.99
N THR A 12 13.18 -14.50 -13.07
CA THR A 12 12.42 -14.90 -14.27
C THR A 12 10.91 -14.88 -13.99
N SER A 13 10.08 -14.96 -15.02
CA SER A 13 8.64 -14.74 -14.89
C SER A 13 7.93 -15.72 -13.96
N ASN A 14 8.50 -16.91 -13.79
CA ASN A 14 8.04 -17.93 -12.84
C ASN A 14 8.16 -17.50 -11.36
N CYS A 15 9.05 -16.54 -11.06
CA CYS A 15 9.29 -16.00 -9.72
C CYS A 15 9.00 -14.49 -9.63
N ALA A 16 8.27 -13.93 -10.61
CA ALA A 16 8.02 -12.49 -10.67
C ALA A 16 7.20 -12.01 -9.47
N ILE A 17 6.33 -12.86 -8.91
CA ILE A 17 5.53 -12.50 -7.73
C ILE A 17 6.38 -12.35 -6.48
N GLU A 18 7.45 -13.13 -6.34
CA GLU A 18 8.43 -12.99 -5.28
C GLU A 18 9.19 -11.67 -5.45
N LEU A 19 9.61 -11.35 -6.68
CA LEU A 19 10.25 -10.06 -6.98
C LEU A 19 9.35 -8.86 -6.61
N VAL A 20 8.03 -8.94 -6.78
CA VAL A 20 7.09 -7.92 -6.27
C VAL A 20 7.28 -7.73 -4.76
N GLY A 21 7.35 -8.83 -4.02
CA GLY A 21 7.58 -8.84 -2.58
C GLY A 21 8.90 -8.16 -2.19
N LEU A 22 9.99 -8.53 -2.86
CA LEU A 22 11.31 -7.91 -2.65
C LEU A 22 11.28 -6.42 -2.93
N LEU A 23 10.79 -5.99 -4.11
CA LEU A 23 10.81 -4.60 -4.52
C LEU A 23 9.93 -3.70 -3.64
N LEU A 24 8.72 -4.16 -3.28
CA LEU A 24 7.84 -3.39 -2.40
C LEU A 24 8.39 -3.33 -0.98
N SER A 25 8.90 -4.44 -0.44
CA SER A 25 9.46 -4.44 0.92
C SER A 25 10.76 -3.61 0.99
N LEU A 26 11.61 -3.67 -0.05
CA LEU A 26 12.78 -2.81 -0.16
C LEU A 26 12.38 -1.34 -0.24
N SER A 27 11.34 -0.98 -1.00
CA SER A 27 10.82 0.39 -1.08
C SER A 27 10.40 0.95 0.29
N VAL A 28 9.86 0.10 1.18
CA VAL A 28 9.43 0.52 2.53
C VAL A 28 10.61 0.86 3.43
N PHE A 29 11.71 0.10 3.35
CA PHE A 29 12.85 0.24 4.27
C PHE A 29 14.04 0.99 3.70
N HIS A 30 14.08 1.15 2.38
CA HIS A 30 15.15 1.75 1.59
C HIS A 30 14.57 2.54 0.40
N PRO A 31 13.71 3.53 0.67
CA PRO A 31 13.10 4.32 -0.40
C PRO A 31 14.18 5.05 -1.22
N ASP A 32 13.92 5.18 -2.51
CA ASP A 32 14.73 5.88 -3.49
C ASP A 32 16.13 5.27 -3.74
N GLU A 33 16.44 4.11 -3.14
CA GLU A 33 17.69 3.38 -3.39
C GLU A 33 17.72 2.76 -4.79
N THR A 34 18.95 2.52 -5.28
CA THR A 34 19.14 1.86 -6.57
C THR A 34 19.14 0.34 -6.44
N ILE A 35 18.37 -0.34 -7.29
CA ILE A 35 18.44 -1.79 -7.48
C ILE A 35 18.65 -2.14 -8.95
N TYR A 36 19.63 -3.00 -9.21
CA TYR A 36 19.84 -3.60 -10.53
C TYR A 36 19.07 -4.91 -10.60
N VAL A 37 18.22 -5.07 -11.61
CA VAL A 37 17.41 -6.27 -11.82
C VAL A 37 17.75 -6.86 -13.17
N LEU A 38 18.34 -8.06 -13.17
CA LEU A 38 18.55 -8.85 -14.38
C LEU A 38 17.39 -9.83 -14.54
N CYS A 39 16.60 -9.67 -15.59
CA CYS A 39 15.36 -10.43 -15.77
C CYS A 39 15.04 -10.78 -17.22
N ASP A 40 13.92 -11.47 -17.43
CA ASP A 40 13.31 -11.64 -18.74
C ASP A 40 12.28 -10.52 -19.03
N THR A 41 11.90 -10.40 -20.29
CA THR A 41 10.97 -9.38 -20.79
C THR A 41 9.62 -9.44 -20.07
N LYS A 42 9.12 -10.64 -19.79
CA LYS A 42 7.82 -10.87 -19.16
C LYS A 42 7.83 -10.44 -17.69
N THR A 43 8.92 -10.66 -16.97
CA THR A 43 9.13 -10.20 -15.60
C THR A 43 9.11 -8.68 -15.53
N LYS A 44 9.87 -8.00 -16.41
CA LYS A 44 9.82 -6.52 -16.50
C LYS A 44 8.39 -6.04 -16.74
N ARG A 45 7.64 -6.67 -17.66
CA ARG A 45 6.25 -6.31 -17.93
C ARG A 45 5.32 -6.48 -16.72
N ILE A 46 5.49 -7.55 -15.94
CA ILE A 46 4.71 -7.77 -14.71
C ILE A 46 4.98 -6.63 -13.71
N ILE A 47 6.26 -6.32 -13.45
CA ILE A 47 6.64 -5.22 -12.55
C ILE A 47 6.21 -3.86 -13.12
N ASP A 48 6.20 -3.72 -14.45
CA ASP A 48 5.78 -2.50 -15.13
C ASP A 48 4.27 -2.23 -15.04
N THR A 49 3.48 -3.22 -14.63
CA THR A 49 2.01 -3.11 -14.57
C THR A 49 1.45 -3.26 -13.16
N MET A 50 2.31 -3.57 -12.18
CA MET A 50 1.89 -3.70 -10.79
C MET A 50 1.66 -2.34 -10.14
N THR A 51 0.92 -2.36 -9.03
CA THR A 51 0.59 -1.18 -8.24
C THR A 51 0.82 -1.44 -6.75
N PRO A 52 1.29 -0.46 -5.95
CA PRO A 52 1.90 0.77 -6.41
C PRO A 52 3.23 0.47 -7.13
N ARG A 53 3.80 1.49 -7.78
CA ARG A 53 5.16 1.38 -8.29
C ARG A 53 6.14 1.28 -7.10
N PRO A 54 7.23 0.49 -7.21
CA PRO A 54 8.30 0.53 -6.21
C PRO A 54 8.88 1.93 -6.11
N LYS A 55 9.09 2.41 -4.89
CA LYS A 55 9.79 3.67 -4.63
C LYS A 55 11.30 3.40 -4.65
N LEU A 56 11.80 3.00 -5.81
CA LEU A 56 13.19 2.59 -6.05
C LEU A 56 13.66 3.09 -7.42
N GLN A 57 14.97 3.31 -7.53
CA GLN A 57 15.62 3.55 -8.82
C GLN A 57 16.00 2.20 -9.45
N ILE A 58 15.08 1.62 -10.22
CA ILE A 58 15.29 0.29 -10.81
C ILE A 58 16.04 0.40 -12.15
N LYS A 59 17.20 -0.26 -12.24
CA LYS A 59 17.97 -0.41 -13.47
C LYS A 59 17.76 -1.82 -14.03
N TRP A 60 17.19 -1.90 -15.23
CA TRP A 60 16.75 -3.15 -15.85
C TRP A 60 17.78 -3.71 -16.85
N PHE A 61 18.06 -5.01 -16.76
CA PHE A 61 18.87 -5.76 -17.73
C PHE A 61 18.08 -6.96 -18.22
N ILE A 62 17.60 -6.89 -19.47
CA ILE A 62 16.72 -7.91 -20.06
C ILE A 62 17.56 -8.92 -20.82
N GLU A 63 18.01 -9.94 -20.09
CA GLU A 63 18.99 -10.91 -20.60
C GLU A 63 18.64 -12.36 -20.22
N LEU A 64 17.50 -12.59 -19.54
CA LEU A 64 17.07 -13.91 -19.09
C LEU A 64 15.96 -14.54 -19.94
N ASP A 65 15.59 -13.95 -21.08
CA ASP A 65 14.51 -14.49 -21.95
C ASP A 65 14.72 -15.96 -22.35
N LYS A 66 15.98 -16.40 -22.47
CA LYS A 66 16.30 -17.81 -22.77
C LYS A 66 15.89 -18.80 -21.67
N TYR A 67 15.57 -18.31 -20.46
CA TYR A 67 15.10 -19.11 -19.32
C TYR A 67 13.61 -18.91 -19.02
N ASP A 68 12.91 -18.06 -19.77
CA ASP A 68 11.50 -17.75 -19.50
C ASP A 68 10.63 -19.02 -19.55
N GLY A 69 9.71 -19.14 -18.59
CA GLY A 69 8.84 -20.30 -18.42
C GLY A 69 9.51 -21.56 -17.88
N MET A 70 10.84 -21.64 -17.78
CA MET A 70 11.53 -22.80 -17.22
C MET A 70 11.52 -22.76 -15.69
N ASN A 71 11.14 -23.87 -15.06
CA ASN A 71 11.38 -24.06 -13.62
C ASN A 71 12.75 -24.72 -13.40
N ARG A 72 13.18 -24.82 -12.15
CA ARG A 72 14.46 -25.43 -11.77
C ARG A 72 14.66 -26.83 -12.37
N GLN A 73 13.66 -27.70 -12.26
CA GLN A 73 13.73 -29.08 -12.76
C GLN A 73 13.98 -29.10 -14.27
N MET A 74 13.28 -28.25 -15.03
CA MET A 74 13.48 -28.11 -16.47
C MET A 74 14.91 -27.62 -16.77
N MET A 75 15.41 -26.62 -16.04
CA MET A 75 16.77 -26.13 -16.25
C MET A 75 17.83 -27.19 -15.92
N GLU A 76 17.64 -27.99 -14.87
CA GLU A 76 18.54 -29.09 -14.51
C GLU A 76 18.56 -30.17 -15.60
N GLN A 77 17.38 -30.57 -16.09
CA GLN A 77 17.26 -31.54 -17.19
C GLN A 77 17.94 -31.09 -18.48
N ASN A 78 17.96 -29.78 -18.74
CA ASN A 78 18.59 -29.19 -19.92
C ASN A 78 20.05 -28.76 -19.68
N GLY A 79 20.63 -29.00 -18.50
CA GLY A 79 22.00 -28.55 -18.17
C GLY A 79 22.17 -27.02 -18.11
N LEU A 80 21.08 -26.27 -17.92
CA LEU A 80 21.04 -24.81 -17.95
C LEU A 80 21.11 -24.17 -16.56
N PHE A 81 20.83 -24.92 -15.49
CA PHE A 81 20.66 -24.35 -14.15
C PHE A 81 21.91 -23.64 -13.61
N GLY A 82 23.11 -24.25 -13.73
CA GLY A 82 24.35 -23.56 -13.33
C GLY A 82 24.62 -22.28 -14.15
N ASN A 83 24.34 -22.33 -15.46
CA ASN A 83 24.46 -21.15 -16.33
C ASN A 83 23.46 -20.05 -15.97
N PHE A 84 22.27 -20.42 -15.49
CA PHE A 84 21.31 -19.47 -14.96
C PHE A 84 21.85 -18.78 -13.71
N LEU A 85 22.41 -19.55 -12.77
CA LEU A 85 22.93 -19.03 -11.50
C LEU A 85 24.17 -18.14 -11.65
N LEU A 86 24.97 -18.32 -12.71
CA LEU A 86 26.07 -17.40 -13.06
C LEU A 86 25.62 -15.94 -13.18
N ASN A 87 24.35 -15.71 -13.49
CA ASN A 87 23.81 -14.38 -13.65
C ASN A 87 23.79 -13.57 -12.35
N LYS A 88 23.89 -14.22 -11.17
CA LYS A 88 24.08 -13.53 -9.87
C LYS A 88 25.37 -12.71 -9.88
N MET A 89 26.49 -13.32 -10.24
CA MET A 89 27.78 -12.63 -10.35
C MET A 89 27.76 -11.61 -11.49
N LYS A 90 27.11 -11.94 -12.61
CA LYS A 90 26.99 -11.03 -13.75
C LYS A 90 26.33 -9.70 -13.38
N ILE A 91 25.17 -9.72 -12.72
CA ILE A 91 24.46 -8.50 -12.35
C ILE A 91 25.26 -7.70 -11.31
N MET A 92 25.92 -8.38 -10.36
CA MET A 92 26.80 -7.72 -9.40
C MET A 92 27.97 -7.00 -10.09
N LYS A 93 28.59 -7.62 -11.11
CA LYS A 93 29.63 -6.98 -11.92
C LYS A 93 29.14 -5.75 -12.67
N TYR A 94 27.89 -5.75 -13.15
CA TYR A 94 27.30 -4.55 -13.76
C TYR A 94 27.17 -3.43 -12.72
N VAL A 95 26.71 -3.74 -11.51
CA VAL A 95 26.54 -2.76 -10.44
C VAL A 95 27.87 -2.14 -10.02
N LEU A 96 28.90 -2.96 -9.83
CA LEU A 96 30.22 -2.55 -9.33
C LEU A 96 31.03 -1.67 -10.30
N ARG A 97 30.55 -1.49 -11.54
CA ARG A 97 31.11 -0.49 -12.47
C ARG A 97 30.68 0.93 -12.11
N ASP A 98 29.51 1.07 -11.51
CA ASP A 98 28.87 2.36 -11.23
C ASP A 98 28.80 2.66 -9.72
N TYR A 99 28.86 1.64 -8.86
CA TYR A 99 28.71 1.75 -7.41
C TYR A 99 29.89 1.12 -6.67
N LYS A 100 30.14 1.63 -5.46
CA LYS A 100 31.26 1.18 -4.60
C LYS A 100 31.08 -0.24 -4.09
N ASP A 101 29.84 -0.62 -3.81
CA ASP A 101 29.46 -1.91 -3.25
C ASP A 101 28.01 -2.27 -3.61
N THR A 102 27.69 -3.56 -3.57
CA THR A 102 26.33 -4.04 -3.80
C THR A 102 25.94 -5.15 -2.83
N LEU A 103 24.66 -5.15 -2.43
CA LEU A 103 24.04 -6.28 -1.75
C LEU A 103 23.19 -7.07 -2.75
N PHE A 104 23.61 -8.29 -3.06
CA PHE A 104 22.81 -9.24 -3.81
C PHE A 104 21.76 -9.89 -2.92
N LEU A 105 20.53 -9.96 -3.41
CA LEU A 105 19.37 -10.56 -2.76
C LEU A 105 18.62 -11.46 -3.76
N ASP A 106 18.34 -12.72 -3.39
CA ASP A 106 17.40 -13.55 -4.14
C ASP A 106 15.99 -12.93 -4.12
N SER A 107 15.21 -13.17 -5.18
CA SER A 107 13.91 -12.50 -5.38
C SER A 107 12.85 -12.89 -4.35
N ASP A 108 12.99 -14.03 -3.66
CA ASP A 108 12.08 -14.56 -2.64
C ASP A 108 12.42 -14.10 -1.20
N ILE A 109 13.17 -13.01 -1.11
CA ILE A 109 13.44 -12.29 0.13
C ILE A 109 12.38 -11.21 0.38
N ILE A 110 11.86 -11.15 1.61
CA ILE A 110 11.03 -10.03 2.10
C ILE A 110 11.80 -9.26 3.15
N ILE A 111 12.00 -7.95 2.91
CA ILE A 111 12.60 -7.03 3.86
C ILE A 111 11.60 -6.69 4.97
N VAL A 112 12.03 -6.82 6.23
CA VAL A 112 11.17 -6.49 7.39
C VAL A 112 11.79 -5.43 8.29
N ASN A 113 13.05 -5.05 8.04
CA ASN A 113 13.72 -3.96 8.72
C ASN A 113 14.86 -3.39 7.86
N ALA A 114 15.28 -2.16 8.12
CA ALA A 114 16.36 -1.50 7.39
C ALA A 114 17.71 -2.24 7.56
N ILE A 115 18.54 -2.17 6.52
CA ILE A 115 19.87 -2.81 6.43
C ILE A 115 20.91 -1.69 6.53
N GLN A 116 21.59 -1.55 7.67
CA GLN A 116 22.36 -0.34 7.98
C GLN A 116 23.73 -0.62 8.61
N ASP A 117 24.18 -1.87 8.61
CA ASP A 117 25.30 -2.39 9.40
C ASP A 117 26.30 -3.19 8.56
N ILE A 118 26.42 -2.87 7.26
CA ILE A 118 27.47 -3.43 6.41
C ILE A 118 28.85 -3.02 6.96
N ASP A 119 29.72 -4.01 7.17
CA ASP A 119 31.11 -3.79 7.54
C ASP A 119 31.96 -3.50 6.28
N ARG A 120 32.05 -2.23 5.94
CA ARG A 120 32.85 -1.73 4.80
C ARG A 120 34.37 -1.83 4.99
N THR A 121 34.86 -2.28 6.15
CA THR A 121 36.29 -2.59 6.33
C THR A 121 36.69 -3.92 5.67
N LYS A 122 35.69 -4.71 5.26
CA LYS A 122 35.82 -5.99 4.57
C LYS A 122 35.53 -5.84 3.08
N GLN A 123 35.82 -6.90 2.34
CA GLN A 123 35.58 -6.98 0.90
C GLN A 123 34.35 -7.82 0.56
N VAL A 124 33.99 -8.79 1.41
CA VAL A 124 32.83 -9.66 1.19
C VAL A 124 32.03 -9.88 2.48
N GLY A 125 30.71 -9.87 2.38
CA GLY A 125 29.78 -10.24 3.44
C GLY A 125 29.05 -11.52 3.05
N LEU A 126 29.17 -12.55 3.90
CA LEU A 126 28.65 -13.90 3.61
C LEU A 126 27.57 -14.28 4.62
N SER A 127 26.54 -15.02 4.19
CA SER A 127 25.39 -15.39 5.02
C SER A 127 25.41 -16.88 5.39
N PRO A 128 25.78 -17.28 6.62
CA PRO A 128 25.70 -18.69 7.01
C PRO A 128 24.26 -19.23 6.92
N GLN A 129 24.09 -20.52 6.61
CA GLN A 129 22.75 -21.12 6.50
C GLN A 129 22.12 -21.49 7.85
N PHE A 130 22.94 -21.78 8.88
CA PHE A 130 22.50 -22.24 10.20
C PHE A 130 21.62 -23.52 10.17
N ILE A 131 22.03 -24.49 9.34
CA ILE A 131 21.41 -25.82 9.23
C ILE A 131 22.42 -26.93 9.60
N GLN A 132 21.95 -28.16 9.78
CA GLN A 132 22.77 -29.31 10.15
C GLN A 132 23.85 -29.59 9.10
N LYS A 133 25.04 -30.02 9.57
CA LYS A 133 26.20 -30.34 8.73
C LYS A 133 25.87 -31.23 7.54
N LYS A 134 25.07 -32.29 7.73
CA LYS A 134 24.67 -33.20 6.63
C LYS A 134 24.00 -32.50 5.45
N HIS A 135 23.32 -31.38 5.68
CA HIS A 135 22.70 -30.57 4.63
C HIS A 135 23.70 -29.54 4.06
N LEU A 136 24.55 -28.97 4.92
CA LEU A 136 25.65 -28.09 4.48
C LEU A 136 26.63 -28.82 3.56
N ASP A 137 26.90 -30.11 3.80
CA ASP A 137 27.77 -30.93 2.95
C ASP A 137 27.18 -31.12 1.54
N ILE A 138 25.88 -30.91 1.36
CA ILE A 138 25.17 -30.99 0.07
C ILE A 138 25.06 -29.62 -0.59
N THR A 139 24.69 -28.59 0.18
CA THR A 139 24.31 -27.27 -0.35
C THR A 139 25.35 -26.17 -0.16
N GLY A 140 26.36 -26.36 0.70
CA GLY A 140 27.35 -25.35 1.07
C GLY A 140 27.17 -24.80 2.48
N TYR A 141 28.16 -24.08 3.00
CA TYR A 141 28.06 -23.45 4.34
C TYR A 141 27.25 -22.15 4.32
N TYR A 142 27.46 -21.34 3.28
CA TYR A 142 26.81 -20.05 3.07
C TYR A 142 25.61 -20.17 2.14
N ASN A 143 24.66 -19.24 2.22
CA ASN A 143 23.54 -19.13 1.30
C ASN A 143 23.89 -18.16 0.16
N ALA A 144 23.69 -18.59 -1.09
CA ALA A 144 23.98 -17.79 -2.29
C ALA A 144 22.91 -16.75 -2.62
N GLY A 145 21.83 -16.68 -1.83
CA GLY A 145 20.79 -15.67 -1.95
C GLY A 145 21.06 -14.38 -1.19
N LEU A 146 22.14 -14.33 -0.40
CA LEU A 146 22.60 -13.11 0.27
C LEU A 146 24.13 -13.01 0.19
N LEU A 147 24.62 -12.02 -0.56
CA LEU A 147 26.05 -11.70 -0.60
C LEU A 147 26.25 -10.20 -0.77
N TRP A 148 27.12 -9.62 0.07
CA TRP A 148 27.62 -8.26 -0.12
C TRP A 148 29.04 -8.30 -0.66
N THR A 149 29.39 -7.40 -1.58
CA THR A 149 30.79 -7.23 -2.03
C THR A 149 31.04 -5.81 -2.52
N ASN A 150 32.30 -5.40 -2.48
CA ASN A 150 32.82 -4.18 -3.08
C ASN A 150 33.85 -4.45 -4.20
N SER A 151 33.98 -5.69 -4.68
CA SER A 151 35.01 -6.08 -5.64
C SER A 151 34.48 -6.99 -6.75
N ILE A 152 34.83 -6.64 -8.00
CA ILE A 152 34.61 -7.45 -9.20
C ILE A 152 35.42 -8.76 -9.12
N ASP A 153 36.64 -8.73 -8.56
CA ASP A 153 37.50 -9.91 -8.41
C ASP A 153 36.87 -11.00 -7.54
N ILE A 154 36.01 -10.59 -6.58
CA ILE A 154 35.22 -11.54 -5.78
C ILE A 154 34.16 -12.20 -6.65
N CYS A 155 33.47 -11.45 -7.51
CA CYS A 155 32.48 -12.00 -8.45
C CYS A 155 33.14 -12.96 -9.45
N ASP A 156 34.28 -12.58 -10.03
CA ASP A 156 35.01 -13.43 -10.99
C ASP A 156 35.55 -14.70 -10.31
N TYR A 157 36.06 -14.59 -9.09
CA TYR A 157 36.48 -15.77 -8.34
C TYR A 157 35.30 -16.65 -7.97
N TRP A 158 34.16 -16.08 -7.54
CA TRP A 158 32.95 -16.84 -7.23
C TRP A 158 32.44 -17.62 -8.45
N GLU A 159 32.47 -16.99 -9.63
CA GLU A 159 32.19 -17.65 -10.91
C GLU A 159 33.16 -18.80 -11.20
N SER A 160 34.47 -18.62 -10.96
CA SER A 160 35.49 -19.66 -11.21
C SER A 160 35.38 -20.91 -10.32
N ILE A 161 34.72 -20.79 -9.16
CA ILE A 161 34.56 -21.89 -8.20
C ILE A 161 33.18 -22.55 -8.24
N ILE A 162 32.32 -22.18 -9.21
CA ILE A 162 31.04 -22.87 -9.41
C ILE A 162 31.28 -24.35 -9.67
N ASN A 163 30.47 -25.18 -9.02
CA ASN A 163 30.47 -26.62 -9.24
C ASN A 163 29.20 -27.07 -9.96
N TYR A 164 29.25 -27.15 -11.28
CA TYR A 164 28.11 -27.54 -12.13
C TYR A 164 27.57 -28.95 -11.86
N THR A 165 28.32 -29.82 -11.19
CA THR A 165 27.87 -31.18 -10.85
C THR A 165 27.15 -31.25 -9.50
N ASN A 166 27.15 -30.15 -8.72
CA ASN A 166 26.49 -30.10 -7.42
C ASN A 166 25.04 -29.59 -7.57
N HIS A 167 24.17 -29.96 -6.60
CA HIS A 167 22.78 -29.53 -6.57
C HIS A 167 22.61 -28.02 -6.31
N CYS A 168 23.56 -27.35 -5.66
CA CYS A 168 23.60 -25.90 -5.47
C CYS A 168 24.92 -25.36 -6.04
N PRO A 169 25.04 -25.25 -7.38
CA PRO A 169 26.32 -25.07 -8.07
C PRO A 169 27.14 -23.88 -7.61
N GLU A 170 26.49 -22.73 -7.41
CA GLU A 170 27.10 -21.48 -7.01
C GLU A 170 27.32 -21.40 -5.50
N GLN A 171 26.60 -22.21 -4.72
CA GLN A 171 26.58 -22.11 -3.27
C GLN A 171 27.62 -23.00 -2.58
N ILE A 172 27.82 -24.23 -3.08
CA ILE A 172 28.60 -25.27 -2.39
C ILE A 172 30.02 -24.83 -2.00
N ASN A 173 30.67 -24.05 -2.87
CA ASN A 173 32.06 -23.63 -2.71
C ASN A 173 32.24 -22.22 -2.13
N MET A 174 31.17 -21.54 -1.71
CA MET A 174 31.27 -20.15 -1.21
C MET A 174 32.20 -19.98 0.00
N THR A 175 32.54 -21.05 0.73
CA THR A 175 33.55 -21.00 1.80
C THR A 175 34.93 -20.57 1.30
N GLN A 176 35.24 -20.80 0.02
CA GLN A 176 36.50 -20.37 -0.59
C GLN A 176 36.61 -18.85 -0.72
N LEU A 177 35.48 -18.11 -0.69
CA LEU A 177 35.47 -16.65 -0.70
C LEU A 177 36.11 -16.04 0.58
N ARG A 178 36.27 -16.85 1.65
CA ARG A 178 37.00 -16.46 2.87
C ARG A 178 38.48 -16.16 2.66
N LYS A 179 39.03 -16.43 1.47
CA LYS A 179 40.38 -15.99 1.11
C LYS A 179 40.51 -14.46 1.07
N TYR A 180 39.40 -13.75 0.86
CA TYR A 180 39.33 -12.28 0.93
C TYR A 180 38.98 -11.83 2.35
N SER A 181 39.23 -10.55 2.67
CA SER A 181 38.77 -9.98 3.93
C SER A 181 37.25 -10.02 4.00
N TYR A 182 36.69 -10.69 5.02
CA TYR A 182 35.25 -10.96 5.09
C TYR A 182 34.62 -10.65 6.45
N PHE A 183 33.30 -10.51 6.45
CA PHE A 183 32.44 -10.64 7.62
C PHE A 183 31.32 -11.65 7.35
N GLU A 184 30.68 -12.11 8.42
CA GLU A 184 29.46 -12.93 8.33
C GLU A 184 28.26 -12.13 8.81
N PHE A 185 27.17 -12.20 8.07
CA PHE A 185 25.89 -11.69 8.53
C PHE A 185 25.41 -12.48 9.76
N GLY A 186 24.81 -11.78 10.72
CA GLY A 186 24.24 -12.40 11.91
C GLY A 186 23.03 -13.30 11.60
N GLU A 187 22.62 -14.11 12.57
CA GLU A 187 21.47 -15.00 12.44
C GLU A 187 20.15 -14.27 12.16
N GLU A 188 20.04 -13.01 12.54
CA GLU A 188 18.89 -12.13 12.28
C GLU A 188 18.73 -11.70 10.81
N TYR A 189 19.74 -11.98 9.99
CA TYR A 189 19.71 -11.83 8.54
C TYR A 189 19.35 -13.15 7.86
N ASN A 190 18.68 -13.04 6.71
CA ASN A 190 18.40 -14.17 5.83
C ASN A 190 17.79 -15.37 6.57
N VAL A 191 16.77 -15.11 7.40
CA VAL A 191 16.08 -16.15 8.17
C VAL A 191 15.29 -17.01 7.19
N GLN A 192 15.92 -18.10 6.76
CA GLN A 192 15.37 -19.04 5.77
C GLN A 192 14.36 -19.98 6.42
N ALA A 193 13.29 -20.31 5.68
CA ALA A 193 12.32 -21.32 6.11
C ALA A 193 13.01 -22.64 6.47
N TRP A 194 14.06 -23.02 5.73
CA TRP A 194 14.84 -24.24 5.98
C TRP A 194 15.48 -24.32 7.38
N ARG A 195 15.78 -23.20 8.05
CA ARG A 195 16.28 -23.22 9.43
C ARG A 195 15.29 -23.90 10.38
N MET A 196 13.98 -23.77 10.13
CA MET A 196 12.96 -24.44 10.93
C MET A 196 13.01 -25.97 10.76
N TYR A 197 13.38 -26.47 9.58
CA TYR A 197 13.27 -27.90 9.25
C TYR A 197 14.60 -28.66 9.32
N LEU A 198 15.71 -27.97 9.06
CA LEU A 198 17.03 -28.57 8.84
C LEU A 198 18.06 -28.13 9.87
N SER A 199 17.73 -27.26 10.84
CA SER A 199 18.66 -26.88 11.91
C SER A 199 18.86 -27.99 12.94
N THR A 200 19.86 -27.83 13.79
CA THR A 200 20.12 -28.72 14.93
C THR A 200 19.05 -28.59 16.02
N GLU A 201 18.34 -27.46 16.05
CA GLU A 201 17.24 -27.21 16.96
C GLU A 201 15.95 -27.80 16.37
N ASN A 202 14.99 -28.18 17.23
CA ASN A 202 13.70 -28.65 16.74
C ASN A 202 12.85 -27.46 16.22
N LYS A 203 11.81 -27.76 15.44
CA LYS A 203 10.92 -26.76 14.82
C LYS A 203 10.35 -25.76 15.83
N GLN A 204 9.94 -26.24 17.01
CA GLN A 204 9.32 -25.41 18.04
C GLN A 204 10.35 -24.45 18.64
N THR A 205 11.58 -24.89 18.87
CA THR A 205 12.66 -24.02 19.33
C THR A 205 12.96 -22.91 18.33
N ILE A 206 13.03 -23.22 17.03
CA ILE A 206 13.21 -22.18 15.99
C ILE A 206 12.03 -21.22 15.95
N ALA A 207 10.79 -21.71 16.06
CA ALA A 207 9.61 -20.86 16.14
C ALA A 207 9.65 -19.94 17.38
N ASN A 208 10.12 -20.43 18.52
CA ASN A 208 10.25 -19.65 19.76
C ASN A 208 11.33 -18.56 19.66
N HIS A 209 12.32 -18.72 18.78
CA HIS A 209 13.31 -17.68 18.50
C HIS A 209 12.73 -16.51 17.71
N ILE A 210 11.62 -16.73 17.00
CA ILE A 210 10.88 -15.67 16.32
C ILE A 210 9.95 -15.03 17.35
N THR A 211 10.19 -13.76 17.65
CA THR A 211 9.36 -13.00 18.61
C THR A 211 8.97 -11.66 18.03
N SER A 212 8.07 -10.96 18.70
CA SER A 212 7.58 -9.66 18.24
C SER A 212 7.15 -8.75 19.38
N SER A 213 7.58 -7.49 19.31
CA SER A 213 7.09 -6.40 20.18
C SER A 213 6.60 -5.25 19.32
N ASP A 214 7.53 -4.41 18.89
CA ASP A 214 7.42 -3.26 17.99
C ASP A 214 7.79 -3.65 16.55
N THR A 215 8.69 -4.62 16.40
CA THR A 215 9.06 -5.25 15.14
C THR A 215 9.18 -6.77 15.33
N LEU A 216 9.66 -7.48 14.31
CA LEU A 216 10.06 -8.88 14.39
C LEU A 216 11.48 -9.01 14.92
N TYR A 217 11.68 -10.05 15.73
CA TYR A 217 12.98 -10.40 16.28
C TYR A 217 13.30 -11.86 15.97
N TYR A 218 14.58 -12.14 15.79
CA TYR A 218 15.14 -13.49 15.78
C TYR A 218 16.23 -13.57 16.83
N LYS A 219 16.11 -14.47 17.81
CA LYS A 219 17.06 -14.60 18.93
C LYS A 219 17.36 -13.26 19.62
N ASN A 220 16.30 -12.49 19.91
CA ASN A 220 16.34 -11.17 20.57
C ASN A 220 17.04 -10.05 19.78
N LYS A 221 17.36 -10.26 18.51
CA LYS A 221 17.84 -9.20 17.62
C LYS A 221 16.77 -8.85 16.59
N PRO A 222 16.64 -7.57 16.17
CA PRO A 222 15.69 -7.19 15.14
C PRO A 222 15.95 -7.99 13.86
N LEU A 223 14.92 -8.73 13.41
CA LEU A 223 14.97 -9.51 12.18
C LEU A 223 15.06 -8.54 11.00
N ARG A 224 15.93 -8.82 10.03
CA ARG A 224 16.20 -7.91 8.91
C ARG A 224 15.42 -8.29 7.66
N PHE A 225 15.46 -9.57 7.31
CA PHE A 225 14.64 -10.13 6.24
C PHE A 225 14.51 -11.64 6.33
N ILE A 226 13.40 -12.13 5.80
CA ILE A 226 13.06 -13.56 5.69
C ILE A 226 13.30 -14.03 4.25
N HIS A 227 13.57 -15.33 4.09
CA HIS A 227 13.81 -15.97 2.80
C HIS A 227 12.92 -17.21 2.71
N THR A 228 11.86 -17.13 1.91
CA THR A 228 10.82 -18.17 1.86
C THR A 228 9.96 -18.07 0.61
N HIS A 229 9.43 -19.22 0.17
CA HIS A 229 8.36 -19.28 -0.82
C HIS A 229 7.01 -19.39 -0.13
N PHE A 230 6.14 -18.40 -0.32
CA PHE A 230 4.82 -18.37 0.31
C PHE A 230 3.83 -19.39 -0.25
N HIS A 231 4.03 -19.85 -1.49
CA HIS A 231 3.20 -20.89 -2.12
C HIS A 231 3.73 -22.32 -1.91
N ASP A 232 4.88 -22.47 -1.26
CA ASP A 232 5.42 -23.79 -0.97
C ASP A 232 4.79 -24.36 0.31
N ALA A 233 3.99 -25.41 0.15
CA ALA A 233 3.31 -26.08 1.26
C ALA A 233 4.29 -26.59 2.34
N ARG A 234 5.55 -26.88 1.99
CA ARG A 234 6.58 -27.31 2.94
C ARG A 234 6.87 -26.24 4.00
N PHE A 235 6.75 -24.96 3.63
CA PHE A 235 7.10 -23.82 4.48
C PHE A 235 5.90 -23.18 5.18
N LYS A 236 4.71 -23.77 5.07
CA LYS A 236 3.48 -23.25 5.66
C LYS A 236 3.65 -22.90 7.15
N GLN A 237 4.22 -23.79 7.96
CA GLN A 237 4.43 -23.56 9.40
C GLN A 237 5.34 -22.35 9.67
N PHE A 238 6.42 -22.19 8.91
CA PHE A 238 7.30 -21.04 9.02
C PHE A 238 6.58 -19.74 8.62
N ASN A 239 5.90 -19.75 7.47
CA ASN A 239 5.16 -18.60 6.94
C ASN A 239 4.05 -18.15 7.89
N GLU A 240 3.28 -19.09 8.46
CA GLU A 240 2.24 -18.81 9.46
C GLU A 240 2.81 -18.22 10.75
N CYS A 241 3.97 -18.71 11.21
CA CYS A 241 4.68 -18.15 12.36
C CYS A 241 5.08 -16.69 12.11
N ILE A 242 5.69 -16.40 10.96
CA ILE A 242 6.06 -15.03 10.56
C ILE A 242 4.82 -14.11 10.48
N ILE A 243 3.77 -14.54 9.79
CA ILE A 243 2.53 -13.76 9.64
C ILE A 243 1.89 -13.49 11.00
N HIS A 244 1.88 -14.47 11.92
CA HIS A 244 1.38 -14.30 13.28
C HIS A 244 2.12 -13.18 14.02
N HIS A 245 3.46 -13.20 13.99
CA HIS A 245 4.28 -12.19 14.66
C HIS A 245 4.19 -10.81 14.02
N LEU A 246 4.06 -10.73 12.70
CA LEU A 246 3.79 -9.48 11.98
C LEU A 246 2.42 -8.89 12.35
N SER A 247 1.40 -9.73 12.48
CA SER A 247 0.06 -9.32 12.92
C SER A 247 0.06 -8.81 14.36
N LYS A 248 0.75 -9.51 15.26
CA LYS A 248 0.90 -9.13 16.67
C LYS A 248 1.62 -7.79 16.86
N SER A 249 2.64 -7.52 16.04
CA SER A 249 3.39 -6.26 16.03
C SER A 249 2.73 -5.17 15.17
N LYS A 250 1.59 -5.47 14.51
CA LYS A 250 0.84 -4.52 13.67
C LYS A 250 1.67 -3.97 12.49
N MET A 251 2.59 -4.78 11.95
CA MET A 251 3.44 -4.43 10.79
C MET A 251 2.66 -4.50 9.47
N TYR A 252 1.69 -3.60 9.33
CA TYR A 252 0.69 -3.62 8.24
C TYR A 252 1.32 -3.54 6.84
N LYS A 253 2.40 -2.78 6.65
CA LYS A 253 3.08 -2.65 5.34
C LYS A 253 3.59 -3.99 4.83
N VAL A 254 4.37 -4.69 5.67
CA VAL A 254 4.95 -6.00 5.35
C VAL A 254 3.85 -7.06 5.20
N LEU A 255 2.82 -7.04 6.06
CA LEU A 255 1.67 -7.95 5.95
C LEU A 255 0.93 -7.78 4.61
N ALA A 256 0.64 -6.54 4.22
CA ALA A 256 -0.06 -6.24 2.98
C ALA A 256 0.75 -6.72 1.76
N ILE A 257 2.08 -6.50 1.77
CA ILE A 257 3.00 -7.00 0.74
C ILE A 257 2.99 -8.53 0.67
N ILE A 258 3.12 -9.23 1.80
CA ILE A 258 3.07 -10.70 1.85
C ILE A 258 1.76 -11.22 1.29
N TYR A 259 0.62 -10.62 1.64
CA TYR A 259 -0.67 -11.05 1.12
C TYR A 259 -0.87 -10.69 -0.35
N ARG A 260 -0.22 -9.64 -0.87
CA ARG A 260 -0.13 -9.39 -2.30
C ARG A 260 0.67 -10.49 -3.01
N VAL A 261 1.77 -10.97 -2.45
CA VAL A 261 2.53 -12.11 -2.99
C VAL A 261 1.66 -13.38 -2.98
N ILE A 262 1.03 -13.69 -1.84
CA ILE A 262 0.17 -14.87 -1.67
C ILE A 262 -0.99 -14.88 -2.67
N ASN A 263 -1.67 -13.75 -2.85
CA ASN A 263 -2.86 -13.70 -3.70
C ASN A 263 -2.57 -13.40 -5.18
N ASN A 264 -1.33 -13.04 -5.50
CA ASN A 264 -0.94 -12.47 -6.79
C ASN A 264 -1.72 -11.19 -7.20
N LYS A 265 -2.49 -10.59 -6.28
CA LYS A 265 -3.26 -9.35 -6.44
C LYS A 265 -3.53 -8.75 -5.07
N TRP A 266 -3.84 -7.46 -5.04
CA TRP A 266 -4.42 -6.84 -3.85
C TRP A 266 -5.88 -7.23 -3.73
N ILE A 267 -6.31 -7.56 -2.51
CA ILE A 267 -7.68 -8.04 -2.28
C ILE A 267 -8.40 -7.07 -1.35
N LEU A 268 -9.38 -6.35 -1.89
CA LEU A 268 -10.37 -5.63 -1.10
C LEU A 268 -11.55 -6.55 -0.79
N LYS A 269 -11.96 -6.60 0.47
CA LYS A 269 -13.08 -7.38 0.96
C LYS A 269 -14.25 -6.48 1.29
N ILE A 270 -15.42 -6.83 0.79
CA ILE A 270 -16.68 -6.14 1.08
C ILE A 270 -17.64 -7.13 1.74
N PRO A 271 -18.32 -6.79 2.85
CA PRO A 271 -19.34 -7.64 3.45
C PRO A 271 -20.49 -7.92 2.47
N LYS A 272 -20.90 -9.18 2.32
CA LYS A 272 -22.13 -9.52 1.58
C LYS A 272 -23.33 -8.89 2.28
N GLN A 273 -24.26 -8.40 1.48
CA GLN A 273 -25.56 -7.88 1.92
C GLN A 273 -26.69 -8.70 1.28
N PRO A 274 -27.89 -8.74 1.89
CA PRO A 274 -28.29 -8.04 3.11
C PRO A 274 -27.72 -8.69 4.39
N MET A 275 -27.33 -7.86 5.35
CA MET A 275 -27.10 -8.27 6.75
C MET A 275 -28.19 -7.72 7.66
N LYS A 276 -28.42 -8.36 8.80
CA LYS A 276 -29.32 -7.86 9.85
C LYS A 276 -28.57 -6.98 10.85
N GLY A 277 -29.30 -6.05 11.49
CA GLY A 277 -28.78 -5.20 12.57
C GLY A 277 -27.69 -4.24 12.10
N TRP A 278 -26.68 -4.01 12.95
CA TRP A 278 -25.59 -3.05 12.70
C TRP A 278 -24.76 -3.34 11.43
N GLY A 279 -24.80 -4.56 10.88
CA GLY A 279 -24.09 -4.89 9.65
C GLY A 279 -24.80 -4.42 8.37
N GLN A 280 -26.06 -4.01 8.45
CA GLN A 280 -26.88 -3.65 7.31
C GLN A 280 -26.26 -2.48 6.52
N HIS A 281 -26.27 -2.60 5.20
CA HIS A 281 -25.85 -1.55 4.27
C HIS A 281 -26.54 -1.74 2.91
N SER A 282 -26.82 -0.65 2.22
CA SER A 282 -27.33 -0.58 0.84
C SER A 282 -26.30 -0.92 -0.25
N ASN A 283 -25.03 -1.20 0.10
CA ASN A 283 -23.89 -1.27 -0.83
C ASN A 283 -23.70 -0.06 -1.76
N ASP A 284 -24.15 1.13 -1.35
CA ASP A 284 -23.80 2.39 -2.03
C ASP A 284 -22.48 2.97 -1.49
N SER A 285 -22.16 4.20 -1.88
CA SER A 285 -21.05 4.97 -1.31
C SER A 285 -19.71 4.25 -1.52
N TYR A 286 -18.87 4.11 -0.48
CA TYR A 286 -17.60 3.39 -0.59
C TYR A 286 -17.78 2.00 -1.18
N ARG A 287 -18.84 1.25 -0.87
CA ARG A 287 -18.92 -0.16 -1.30
C ARG A 287 -19.14 -0.33 -2.80
N GLU A 288 -19.50 0.73 -3.51
CA GLU A 288 -19.52 0.79 -4.97
C GLU A 288 -18.11 1.06 -5.55
N LEU A 289 -17.32 1.91 -4.88
CA LEU A 289 -16.05 2.43 -5.40
C LEU A 289 -14.97 1.35 -5.67
N PRO A 290 -14.70 0.35 -4.81
CA PRO A 290 -13.76 -0.73 -5.11
C PRO A 290 -14.09 -1.51 -6.37
N LEU A 291 -15.37 -1.62 -6.73
CA LEU A 291 -15.76 -2.29 -7.98
C LEU A 291 -15.32 -1.47 -9.19
N LEU A 292 -15.44 -0.15 -9.11
CA LEU A 292 -14.93 0.77 -10.13
C LEU A 292 -13.40 0.73 -10.18
N MET A 293 -12.71 0.78 -9.03
CA MET A 293 -11.26 0.65 -8.96
C MET A 293 -10.76 -0.65 -9.62
N LYS A 294 -11.43 -1.78 -9.34
CA LYS A 294 -11.12 -3.09 -9.95
C LYS A 294 -11.31 -3.07 -11.46
N LYS A 295 -12.32 -2.37 -11.99
CA LYS A 295 -12.49 -2.22 -13.45
C LYS A 295 -11.30 -1.49 -14.08
N GLN A 296 -10.68 -0.55 -13.35
CA GLN A 296 -9.56 0.27 -13.84
C GLN A 296 -8.18 -0.35 -13.59
N ASN A 297 -8.06 -1.31 -12.68
CA ASN A 297 -6.77 -1.84 -12.24
C ASN A 297 -6.75 -3.37 -12.19
N THR A 298 -5.89 -3.99 -13.00
CA THR A 298 -5.78 -5.45 -13.13
C THR A 298 -5.08 -6.13 -11.95
N ASP A 299 -4.34 -5.37 -11.14
CA ASP A 299 -3.62 -5.80 -9.95
C ASP A 299 -4.49 -5.75 -8.67
N LEU A 300 -5.70 -5.22 -8.79
CA LEU A 300 -6.71 -5.19 -7.73
C LEU A 300 -7.82 -6.22 -8.00
N ASP A 301 -8.26 -6.90 -6.95
CA ASP A 301 -9.46 -7.73 -6.94
C ASP A 301 -10.35 -7.38 -5.74
N VAL A 302 -11.64 -7.67 -5.88
CA VAL A 302 -12.67 -7.41 -4.87
C VAL A 302 -13.40 -8.70 -4.59
N ARG A 303 -13.45 -9.08 -3.31
CA ARG A 303 -14.12 -10.30 -2.83
C ARG A 303 -15.22 -9.96 -1.84
N TYR A 304 -16.38 -10.56 -2.04
CA TYR A 304 -17.46 -10.44 -1.07
C TYR A 304 -17.36 -11.52 0.02
N VAL A 305 -17.45 -11.12 1.29
CA VAL A 305 -17.23 -11.99 2.46
C VAL A 305 -18.40 -11.97 3.44
N ASN A 306 -18.59 -13.06 4.20
CA ASN A 306 -19.75 -13.23 5.09
C ASN A 306 -19.42 -13.14 6.59
N ASN A 307 -18.14 -13.06 6.94
CA ASN A 307 -17.64 -13.23 8.31
C ASN A 307 -17.25 -11.91 8.99
N THR A 308 -17.63 -10.77 8.41
CA THR A 308 -17.32 -9.44 8.92
C THR A 308 -18.40 -8.46 8.49
N ARG A 309 -18.58 -7.38 9.25
CA ARG A 309 -19.45 -6.24 8.87
C ARG A 309 -18.69 -5.06 8.26
N HIS A 310 -17.37 -5.17 8.21
CA HIS A 310 -16.44 -4.13 7.79
C HIS A 310 -15.80 -4.43 6.44
N CYS A 311 -15.34 -3.39 5.76
CA CYS A 311 -14.53 -3.52 4.56
C CYS A 311 -13.04 -3.64 4.93
N TRP A 312 -12.28 -4.44 4.18
CA TRP A 312 -10.87 -4.71 4.50
C TRP A 312 -9.98 -4.73 3.26
N LEU A 313 -8.76 -4.23 3.38
CA LEU A 313 -7.66 -4.65 2.52
C LEU A 313 -6.95 -5.83 3.20
N GLU A 314 -6.76 -6.94 2.48
CA GLU A 314 -6.09 -8.11 3.04
C GLU A 314 -4.66 -7.80 3.52
N PRO A 315 -4.22 -8.39 4.66
CA PRO A 315 -5.00 -9.33 5.47
C PRO A 315 -5.93 -8.68 6.48
N ASN A 316 -5.56 -7.52 7.04
CA ASN A 316 -6.24 -6.93 8.19
C ASN A 316 -6.08 -5.40 8.27
N ILE A 317 -6.07 -4.71 7.13
CA ILE A 317 -6.15 -3.25 7.08
C ILE A 317 -7.64 -2.89 6.97
N LEU A 318 -8.17 -2.22 7.99
CA LEU A 318 -9.57 -1.82 8.07
C LEU A 318 -9.80 -0.56 7.24
N THR A 319 -10.53 -0.67 6.13
CA THR A 319 -11.03 0.47 5.35
C THR A 319 -12.37 0.90 5.93
N TYR A 320 -12.36 1.78 6.94
CA TYR A 320 -13.53 2.08 7.75
C TYR A 320 -14.52 2.99 7.01
N ASP A 321 -15.64 2.41 6.57
CA ASP A 321 -16.62 3.02 5.67
C ASP A 321 -17.88 3.57 6.35
N ARG A 322 -17.85 3.74 7.68
CA ARG A 322 -19.02 4.15 8.47
C ARG A 322 -18.88 5.58 8.99
N ASP A 323 -20.03 6.17 9.29
CA ASP A 323 -20.14 7.58 9.66
C ASP A 323 -19.57 7.92 11.03
N THR A 324 -19.77 7.01 12.00
CA THR A 324 -19.37 7.18 13.40
C THR A 324 -18.76 5.88 13.91
N LEU A 325 -18.13 5.92 15.10
CA LEU A 325 -17.51 4.75 15.74
C LEU A 325 -18.51 3.72 16.29
N GLU A 326 -19.83 3.92 16.16
CA GLU A 326 -20.87 3.00 16.66
C GLU A 326 -20.77 1.61 16.02
N TRP A 327 -20.22 1.53 14.81
CA TRP A 327 -20.00 0.28 14.10
C TRP A 327 -18.71 -0.44 14.50
N CYS A 328 -17.85 0.13 15.35
CA CYS A 328 -16.70 -0.59 15.87
C CYS A 328 -17.13 -1.79 16.73
N ASN A 329 -16.38 -2.88 16.67
CA ASN A 329 -16.60 -4.13 17.41
C ASN A 329 -15.26 -4.81 17.73
N GLU A 330 -15.32 -6.06 18.20
CA GLU A 330 -14.17 -6.89 18.56
C GLU A 330 -13.20 -7.17 17.40
N GLU A 331 -13.58 -6.88 16.15
CA GLU A 331 -12.69 -6.98 14.99
C GLU A 331 -11.67 -5.82 14.94
N VAL A 332 -12.03 -4.63 15.46
CA VAL A 332 -11.19 -3.43 15.36
C VAL A 332 -9.83 -3.60 16.06
N PRO A 333 -9.73 -4.15 17.29
CA PRO A 333 -8.43 -4.42 17.91
C PRO A 333 -7.53 -5.39 17.11
N GLN A 334 -8.09 -6.17 16.20
CA GLN A 334 -7.34 -7.15 15.40
C GLN A 334 -6.67 -6.53 14.16
N CYS A 335 -7.15 -5.37 13.69
CA CYS A 335 -6.58 -4.72 12.51
C CYS A 335 -5.16 -4.23 12.75
N SER A 336 -4.31 -4.26 11.71
CA SER A 336 -2.93 -3.77 11.75
C SER A 336 -2.83 -2.27 11.44
N LEU A 337 -3.79 -1.77 10.66
CA LEU A 337 -4.01 -0.37 10.34
C LEU A 337 -5.52 -0.14 10.19
N MET A 338 -5.99 1.00 10.69
CA MET A 338 -7.33 1.53 10.44
C MET A 338 -7.22 2.80 9.59
N LEU A 339 -7.82 2.76 8.40
CA LEU A 339 -8.02 3.91 7.53
C LEU A 339 -9.38 4.52 7.85
N LEU A 340 -9.38 5.72 8.45
CA LEU A 340 -10.58 6.38 8.96
C LEU A 340 -11.20 7.29 7.89
N GLY A 341 -12.32 6.85 7.30
CA GLY A 341 -13.00 7.58 6.22
C GLY A 341 -13.73 8.85 6.69
N ASN A 342 -14.89 8.70 7.36
CA ASN A 342 -15.74 9.83 7.79
C ASN A 342 -15.29 10.48 9.12
N GLY A 343 -14.40 9.84 9.88
CA GLY A 343 -13.99 10.32 11.21
C GLY A 343 -12.89 11.38 11.18
N ASP A 344 -12.76 12.11 12.29
CA ASP A 344 -11.69 13.06 12.57
C ASP A 344 -10.58 12.36 13.36
N ILE A 345 -9.35 12.41 12.85
CA ILE A 345 -8.19 11.78 13.52
C ILE A 345 -7.93 12.43 14.88
N GLU A 346 -8.21 13.73 15.03
CA GLU A 346 -8.00 14.46 16.28
C GLU A 346 -9.11 14.21 17.31
N LYS A 347 -10.24 13.58 16.92
CA LYS A 347 -11.35 13.22 17.81
C LYS A 347 -11.56 11.72 17.87
N GLU A 348 -12.19 11.12 16.87
CA GLU A 348 -12.45 9.68 16.80
C GLU A 348 -11.14 8.88 16.79
N GLY A 349 -10.12 9.36 16.06
CA GLY A 349 -8.78 8.74 16.03
C GLY A 349 -8.12 8.73 17.41
N LYS A 350 -8.03 9.88 18.09
CA LYS A 350 -7.50 9.96 19.47
C LYS A 350 -8.28 9.11 20.46
N TYR A 351 -9.60 9.10 20.37
CA TYR A 351 -10.44 8.25 21.21
C TYR A 351 -10.09 6.76 21.06
N LEU A 352 -9.98 6.29 19.81
CA LEU A 352 -9.59 4.90 19.52
C LEU A 352 -8.16 4.62 19.98
N LYS A 353 -7.23 5.55 19.79
CA LYS A 353 -5.84 5.42 20.24
C LYS A 353 -5.74 5.28 21.76
N ASN A 354 -6.54 6.04 22.52
CA ASN A 354 -6.60 5.91 23.97
C ASN A 354 -7.13 4.54 24.42
N LYS A 355 -8.11 3.99 23.70
CA LYS A 355 -8.65 2.65 23.98
C LYS A 355 -7.76 1.50 23.50
N ILE A 356 -7.04 1.71 22.40
CA ILE A 356 -6.20 0.71 21.74
C ILE A 356 -4.85 1.36 21.40
N PRO A 357 -3.94 1.50 22.38
CA PRO A 357 -2.71 2.29 22.23
C PRO A 357 -1.82 1.88 21.05
N LYS A 358 -1.79 0.59 20.71
CA LYS A 358 -0.98 0.04 19.61
C LYS A 358 -1.66 0.08 18.24
N LEU A 359 -2.90 0.57 18.14
CA LEU A 359 -3.59 0.67 16.88
C LEU A 359 -2.96 1.76 16.00
N ASN A 360 -2.59 1.42 14.78
CA ASN A 360 -2.24 2.40 13.75
C ASN A 360 -3.55 2.94 13.17
N ILE A 361 -3.71 4.26 13.17
CA ILE A 361 -4.89 4.94 12.62
C ILE A 361 -4.38 6.05 11.73
N LYS A 362 -4.88 6.10 10.49
CA LYS A 362 -4.54 7.15 9.53
C LYS A 362 -5.81 7.79 8.97
N PRO A 363 -5.76 9.08 8.62
CA PRO A 363 -6.80 9.67 7.80
C PRO A 363 -6.85 8.94 6.47
N TRP A 364 -8.02 8.96 5.83
CA TRP A 364 -8.23 8.28 4.57
C TRP A 364 -9.04 9.16 3.63
N ILE A 365 -9.50 8.59 2.51
CA ILE A 365 -10.35 9.28 1.55
C ILE A 365 -11.79 9.38 2.07
N PHE A 366 -12.60 10.18 1.37
CA PHE A 366 -14.05 10.15 1.46
C PHE A 366 -14.64 10.04 0.05
N TRP A 367 -15.89 9.57 -0.06
CA TRP A 367 -16.47 9.13 -1.32
C TRP A 367 -17.84 9.78 -1.58
N PRO A 368 -18.24 9.91 -2.86
CA PRO A 368 -19.59 10.28 -3.26
C PRO A 368 -20.63 9.30 -2.75
N ARG A 369 -21.90 9.69 -2.75
CA ARG A 369 -22.99 8.76 -2.39
C ARG A 369 -23.23 7.70 -3.46
N LYS A 370 -23.10 8.07 -4.75
CA LYS A 370 -23.16 7.16 -5.90
C LYS A 370 -21.98 7.36 -6.85
N PRO A 371 -20.79 6.85 -6.51
CA PRO A 371 -19.60 6.91 -7.37
C PRO A 371 -19.84 6.54 -8.83
N GLU A 372 -20.58 5.47 -9.14
CA GLU A 372 -20.76 5.02 -10.54
C GLU A 372 -21.58 6.03 -11.35
N LEU A 373 -22.65 6.59 -10.76
CA LEU A 373 -23.45 7.62 -11.40
C LEU A 373 -22.64 8.91 -11.60
N LEU A 374 -21.88 9.33 -10.58
CA LEU A 374 -21.07 10.54 -10.67
C LEU A 374 -20.01 10.40 -11.77
N GLU A 375 -19.27 9.29 -11.83
CA GLU A 375 -18.28 9.07 -12.89
C GLU A 375 -18.91 8.97 -14.28
N LYS A 376 -20.12 8.43 -14.39
CA LYS A 376 -20.88 8.45 -15.66
C LYS A 376 -21.16 9.89 -16.09
N ILE A 377 -21.70 10.71 -15.19
CA ILE A 377 -22.02 12.12 -15.48
C ILE A 377 -20.76 12.91 -15.85
N LEU A 378 -19.65 12.70 -15.13
CA LEU A 378 -18.37 13.38 -15.41
C LEU A 378 -17.78 13.04 -16.78
N LYS A 379 -18.13 11.88 -17.37
CA LYS A 379 -17.74 11.51 -18.73
C LYS A 379 -18.58 12.19 -19.80
N GLU A 380 -19.83 12.50 -19.49
CA GLU A 380 -20.79 13.08 -20.42
C GLU A 380 -20.73 14.63 -20.42
N ILE A 381 -20.30 15.24 -19.33
CA ILE A 381 -20.33 16.69 -19.13
C ILE A 381 -18.93 17.29 -19.20
N THR A 382 -18.75 18.27 -20.09
CA THR A 382 -17.56 19.13 -20.09
C THR A 382 -17.53 20.03 -18.85
N HIS A 383 -16.34 20.22 -18.29
CA HIS A 383 -16.16 21.10 -17.14
C HIS A 383 -16.69 22.53 -17.44
N MET A 384 -17.64 22.99 -16.62
CA MET A 384 -18.26 24.31 -16.77
C MET A 384 -17.40 25.42 -16.18
N THR A 385 -17.18 26.45 -16.98
CA THR A 385 -16.54 27.72 -16.62
C THR A 385 -17.38 28.54 -15.64
N PHE A 386 -16.78 29.60 -15.08
CA PHE A 386 -17.44 30.53 -14.17
C PHE A 386 -18.74 31.13 -14.76
N LYS A 387 -18.72 31.46 -16.06
CA LYS A 387 -19.82 32.12 -16.77
C LYS A 387 -20.95 31.15 -17.15
N GLU A 388 -20.64 29.89 -17.40
CA GLU A 388 -21.64 28.85 -17.69
C GLU A 388 -22.44 28.45 -16.45
N ARG A 389 -21.87 28.66 -15.26
CA ARG A 389 -22.54 28.42 -13.98
C ARG A 389 -23.46 29.59 -13.64
N SER A 390 -24.76 29.38 -13.85
CA SER A 390 -25.81 30.36 -13.63
C SER A 390 -26.19 30.51 -12.15
N ASN A 391 -25.99 29.47 -11.34
CA ASN A 391 -26.28 29.54 -9.90
C ASN A 391 -25.03 29.95 -9.10
N GLU A 392 -25.15 30.97 -8.26
CA GLU A 392 -24.02 31.45 -7.46
C GLU A 392 -23.69 30.48 -6.33
N SER A 393 -24.65 30.16 -5.47
CA SER A 393 -24.44 29.25 -4.34
C SER A 393 -25.59 28.26 -4.15
N ILE A 394 -25.27 27.04 -3.73
CA ILE A 394 -26.28 25.98 -3.53
C ILE A 394 -26.13 25.24 -2.21
N PHE A 395 -27.26 24.84 -1.64
CA PHE A 395 -27.35 23.79 -0.64
C PHE A 395 -28.52 22.88 -0.96
N ILE A 396 -28.25 21.58 -1.12
CA ILE A 396 -29.30 20.55 -1.15
C ILE A 396 -28.94 19.54 -0.06
N GLY A 397 -29.82 19.41 0.93
CA GLY A 397 -29.64 18.51 2.07
C GLY A 397 -30.95 17.89 2.52
N ASN A 398 -30.82 16.76 3.21
CA ASN A 398 -31.92 16.05 3.86
C ASN A 398 -31.48 15.54 5.23
N PHE A 399 -32.19 15.88 6.31
CA PHE A 399 -31.87 15.35 7.64
C PHE A 399 -32.80 14.21 8.02
N GLU A 400 -32.20 13.13 8.53
CA GLU A 400 -32.88 11.88 8.88
C GLU A 400 -32.74 11.58 10.38
N ASN A 401 -31.89 12.32 11.09
CA ASN A 401 -31.65 12.19 12.51
C ASN A 401 -31.41 13.54 13.19
N SER A 402 -31.50 13.54 14.53
CA SER A 402 -31.38 14.74 15.37
C SER A 402 -29.99 15.39 15.32
N VAL A 403 -28.92 14.61 15.05
CA VAL A 403 -27.56 15.15 14.90
C VAL A 403 -27.49 16.01 13.65
N GLN A 404 -27.94 15.48 12.51
CA GLN A 404 -27.98 16.22 11.25
C GLN A 404 -28.91 17.43 11.31
N GLU A 405 -30.08 17.28 11.94
CA GLU A 405 -31.03 18.38 12.14
C GLU A 405 -30.36 19.54 12.87
N LYS A 406 -29.71 19.27 14.01
CA LYS A 406 -28.99 20.28 14.80
C LYS A 406 -27.99 21.08 13.97
N PHE A 407 -27.20 20.43 13.10
CA PHE A 407 -26.20 21.14 12.29
C PHE A 407 -26.78 21.83 11.05
N ARG A 408 -28.06 21.61 10.71
CA ARG A 408 -28.69 22.13 9.49
C ARG A 408 -29.81 23.14 9.73
N THR A 409 -30.40 23.18 10.92
CA THR A 409 -31.51 24.07 11.26
C THR A 409 -31.13 25.17 12.26
N ASN A 410 -29.98 25.07 12.93
CA ASN A 410 -29.55 26.05 13.94
C ASN A 410 -29.12 27.42 13.39
N THR A 411 -29.11 27.60 12.07
CA THR A 411 -28.57 28.79 11.40
C THR A 411 -29.35 29.08 10.12
N ASN A 412 -29.59 30.35 9.84
CA ASN A 412 -30.38 30.80 8.69
C ASN A 412 -29.58 30.85 7.38
N TRP A 413 -28.92 29.76 6.99
CA TRP A 413 -28.18 29.69 5.72
C TRP A 413 -29.06 29.90 4.49
N GLY A 414 -30.36 29.56 4.60
CA GLY A 414 -31.32 29.77 3.52
C GLY A 414 -31.53 31.24 3.15
N ASP A 415 -31.19 32.18 4.03
CA ASP A 415 -31.34 33.61 3.77
C ASP A 415 -30.20 34.17 2.88
N VAL A 416 -29.07 33.46 2.80
CA VAL A 416 -27.84 33.91 2.13
C VAL A 416 -27.39 33.02 0.97
N VAL A 417 -27.88 31.77 0.90
CA VAL A 417 -27.59 30.83 -0.19
C VAL A 417 -28.63 30.97 -1.30
N THR A 418 -28.18 31.10 -2.55
CA THR A 418 -29.03 31.39 -3.72
C THR A 418 -30.08 30.32 -3.97
N GLU A 419 -29.68 29.04 -3.95
CA GLU A 419 -30.59 27.90 -4.04
C GLU A 419 -30.46 27.03 -2.78
N TYR A 420 -31.44 27.10 -1.88
CA TYR A 420 -31.43 26.36 -0.62
C TYR A 420 -32.61 25.38 -0.52
N HIS A 421 -32.30 24.10 -0.36
CA HIS A 421 -33.27 23.03 -0.10
C HIS A 421 -32.78 22.17 1.07
N CYS A 422 -33.49 22.21 2.19
CA CYS A 422 -33.26 21.33 3.33
C CYS A 422 -34.55 20.60 3.68
N THR A 423 -34.66 19.32 3.33
CA THR A 423 -35.84 18.49 3.60
C THR A 423 -35.66 17.63 4.85
N ALA A 424 -36.76 17.09 5.36
CA ALA A 424 -36.80 16.19 6.50
C ALA A 424 -37.35 14.81 6.11
N GLY A 425 -36.83 13.75 6.74
CA GLY A 425 -37.33 12.38 6.57
C GLY A 425 -36.75 11.65 5.36
N ILE A 426 -37.46 10.67 4.82
CA ILE A 426 -36.91 9.74 3.80
C ILE A 426 -37.19 10.15 2.34
N LYS A 427 -37.94 11.23 2.12
CA LYS A 427 -38.35 11.66 0.78
C LYS A 427 -37.42 12.78 0.30
N HIS A 428 -36.58 12.46 -0.67
CA HIS A 428 -35.72 13.45 -1.32
C HIS A 428 -36.50 14.29 -2.34
N LYS A 429 -36.19 15.59 -2.41
CA LYS A 429 -36.82 16.54 -3.35
C LYS A 429 -36.43 16.30 -4.82
N PHE A 430 -35.21 15.83 -5.03
CA PHE A 430 -34.62 15.60 -6.36
C PHE A 430 -34.18 14.14 -6.47
N THR A 431 -34.17 13.61 -7.70
CA THR A 431 -33.40 12.42 -8.01
C THR A 431 -31.91 12.69 -7.78
N HIS A 432 -31.11 11.62 -7.62
CA HIS A 432 -29.68 11.82 -7.36
C HIS A 432 -28.95 12.43 -8.56
N GLU A 433 -29.38 12.13 -9.79
CA GLU A 433 -28.85 12.75 -11.01
C GLU A 433 -29.16 14.25 -11.06
N GLU A 434 -30.42 14.64 -10.85
CA GLU A 434 -30.79 16.07 -10.78
C GLU A 434 -30.02 16.82 -9.68
N TYR A 435 -29.82 16.18 -8.53
CA TYR A 435 -28.99 16.71 -7.45
C TYR A 435 -27.55 16.97 -7.92
N LEU A 436 -26.87 15.98 -8.52
CA LEU A 436 -25.50 16.12 -9.01
C LEU A 436 -25.40 17.19 -10.11
N MET A 437 -26.37 17.23 -11.03
CA MET A 437 -26.44 18.28 -12.06
C MET A 437 -26.55 19.67 -11.46
N LYS A 438 -27.40 19.86 -10.45
CA LYS A 438 -27.55 21.14 -9.75
C LYS A 438 -26.26 21.57 -9.05
N LEU A 439 -25.54 20.63 -8.44
CA LEU A 439 -24.21 20.92 -7.88
C LEU A 439 -23.24 21.42 -8.96
N GLY A 440 -23.20 20.75 -10.11
CA GLY A 440 -22.30 21.10 -11.23
C GLY A 440 -22.59 22.46 -11.87
N HIS A 441 -23.84 22.92 -11.88
CA HIS A 441 -24.23 24.24 -12.42
C HIS A 441 -24.01 25.40 -11.42
N SER A 442 -23.56 25.12 -10.20
CA SER A 442 -23.36 26.12 -9.15
C SER A 442 -21.89 26.53 -9.06
N ARG A 443 -21.59 27.80 -8.73
CA ARG A 443 -20.20 28.26 -8.51
C ARG A 443 -19.65 27.82 -7.16
N TYR A 444 -20.50 27.88 -6.15
CA TYR A 444 -20.18 27.49 -4.78
C TYR A 444 -21.25 26.55 -4.21
N GLY A 445 -20.86 25.68 -3.28
CA GLY A 445 -21.79 24.78 -2.60
C GLY A 445 -21.56 24.73 -1.09
N LEU A 446 -22.60 24.99 -0.29
CA LEU A 446 -22.51 24.96 1.16
C LEU A 446 -22.38 23.52 1.68
N CYS A 447 -21.36 23.29 2.49
CA CYS A 447 -21.11 22.06 3.21
C CYS A 447 -21.44 22.26 4.69
N LEU A 448 -22.52 21.61 5.12
CA LEU A 448 -22.88 21.44 6.51
C LEU A 448 -22.57 20.01 6.95
N ARG A 449 -22.18 19.85 8.21
CA ARG A 449 -21.79 18.57 8.79
C ARG A 449 -22.85 17.48 8.55
N GLY A 450 -22.36 16.28 8.22
CA GLY A 450 -23.16 15.07 8.07
C GLY A 450 -23.54 14.43 9.41
N TYR A 451 -23.83 13.13 9.37
CA TYR A 451 -23.94 12.35 10.62
C TYR A 451 -22.55 12.14 11.24
N GLY A 452 -21.54 11.88 10.41
CA GLY A 452 -20.12 11.91 10.76
C GLY A 452 -19.51 13.31 10.75
N SER A 453 -18.18 13.40 10.66
CA SER A 453 -17.46 14.68 10.62
C SER A 453 -17.37 15.26 9.20
N LYS A 454 -17.67 14.45 8.19
CA LYS A 454 -17.68 14.79 6.76
C LYS A 454 -19.06 14.50 6.14
N CYS A 455 -19.29 15.00 4.94
CA CYS A 455 -20.47 14.75 4.13
C CYS A 455 -20.05 14.43 2.68
N HIS A 456 -20.89 13.68 1.96
CA HIS A 456 -20.60 13.26 0.58
C HIS A 456 -20.50 14.48 -0.35
N ARG A 457 -21.21 15.56 0.02
CA ARG A 457 -21.31 16.78 -0.75
C ARG A 457 -19.95 17.43 -1.01
N GLU A 458 -19.03 17.42 -0.04
CA GLU A 458 -17.68 17.98 -0.21
C GLU A 458 -17.01 17.44 -1.47
N VAL A 459 -16.95 16.11 -1.59
CA VAL A 459 -16.26 15.46 -2.71
C VAL A 459 -17.10 15.48 -4.00
N GLU A 460 -18.43 15.47 -3.90
CA GLU A 460 -19.33 15.62 -5.05
C GLU A 460 -19.23 17.02 -5.68
N LEU A 461 -19.14 18.08 -4.88
CA LEU A 461 -18.90 19.45 -5.35
C LEU A 461 -17.54 19.55 -6.04
N MET A 462 -16.50 19.04 -5.38
CA MET A 462 -15.13 19.08 -5.91
C MET A 462 -15.00 18.33 -7.23
N ALA A 463 -15.72 17.22 -7.40
CA ALA A 463 -15.75 16.47 -8.66
C ALA A 463 -16.15 17.32 -9.87
N PHE A 464 -17.14 18.20 -9.69
CA PHE A 464 -17.56 19.14 -10.72
C PHE A 464 -16.71 20.40 -10.79
N GLY A 465 -15.80 20.64 -9.84
CA GLY A 465 -15.10 21.91 -9.67
C GLY A 465 -15.97 23.00 -9.04
N THR A 466 -17.09 22.65 -8.42
CA THR A 466 -17.86 23.58 -7.58
C THR A 466 -17.11 23.80 -6.28
N ILE A 467 -16.85 25.04 -5.89
CA ILE A 467 -16.05 25.33 -4.70
C ILE A 467 -16.88 25.07 -3.43
N PRO A 468 -16.46 24.15 -2.54
CA PRO A 468 -17.10 23.95 -1.26
C PRO A 468 -16.98 25.18 -0.36
N ILE A 469 -18.09 25.55 0.27
CA ILE A 469 -18.17 26.51 1.37
C ILE A 469 -18.28 25.70 2.65
N VAL A 470 -17.22 25.66 3.43
CA VAL A 470 -17.07 24.78 4.60
C VAL A 470 -17.42 25.57 5.85
N THR A 471 -18.21 24.99 6.74
CA THR A 471 -18.47 25.54 8.08
C THR A 471 -17.52 24.92 9.12
N PRO A 472 -17.30 25.55 10.28
CA PRO A 472 -16.31 25.08 11.27
C PRO A 472 -16.49 23.65 11.78
N ASP A 473 -17.71 23.10 11.67
CA ASP A 473 -18.04 21.75 12.12
C ASP A 473 -17.72 20.65 11.08
N VAL A 474 -17.38 21.02 9.85
CA VAL A 474 -17.01 20.09 8.78
C VAL A 474 -15.50 19.85 8.82
N ASN A 475 -15.10 18.58 8.91
CA ASN A 475 -13.70 18.21 8.95
C ASN A 475 -13.11 18.15 7.53
N VAL A 476 -12.11 18.99 7.26
CA VAL A 476 -11.36 19.02 6.00
C VAL A 476 -9.88 18.63 6.15
N ASN A 477 -9.44 18.41 7.39
CA ASN A 477 -8.04 18.14 7.74
C ASN A 477 -7.73 16.64 7.81
N SER A 478 -8.71 15.79 8.15
CA SER A 478 -8.55 14.34 8.30
C SER A 478 -8.78 13.59 6.99
N TYR A 479 -8.40 14.18 5.86
CA TYR A 479 -8.26 13.47 4.59
C TYR A 479 -6.83 12.96 4.45
N MET A 480 -6.65 11.85 3.72
CA MET A 480 -5.32 11.34 3.36
C MET A 480 -4.45 12.44 2.71
N ASP A 481 -5.08 13.24 1.85
CA ASP A 481 -4.57 14.48 1.28
C ASP A 481 -5.46 15.64 1.76
N PRO A 482 -5.09 16.36 2.85
CA PRO A 482 -5.91 17.40 3.45
C PRO A 482 -6.32 18.51 2.47
N LEU A 483 -7.53 19.04 2.63
CA LEU A 483 -7.96 20.18 1.80
C LEU A 483 -7.27 21.46 2.29
N VAL A 484 -7.05 22.41 1.37
CA VAL A 484 -6.34 23.66 1.63
C VAL A 484 -7.28 24.83 1.40
N GLU A 485 -7.43 25.70 2.39
CA GLU A 485 -8.29 26.88 2.30
C GLU A 485 -7.84 27.82 1.16
N ASN A 486 -8.78 28.45 0.47
CA ASN A 486 -8.57 29.30 -0.70
C ASN A 486 -7.91 28.59 -1.90
N THR A 487 -7.79 27.27 -1.83
CA THR A 487 -7.32 26.41 -2.93
C THR A 487 -8.37 25.37 -3.28
N HIS A 488 -8.88 24.65 -2.27
CA HIS A 488 -9.88 23.59 -2.42
C HIS A 488 -11.24 23.95 -1.83
N TYR A 489 -11.33 24.94 -0.94
CA TYR A 489 -12.57 25.36 -0.28
C TYR A 489 -12.46 26.79 0.30
N ILE A 490 -13.57 27.37 0.74
CA ILE A 490 -13.60 28.60 1.57
C ILE A 490 -14.25 28.32 2.92
N LEU A 491 -13.67 28.87 3.99
CA LEU A 491 -14.23 28.76 5.34
C LEU A 491 -15.20 29.91 5.62
N VAL A 492 -16.43 29.59 6.03
CA VAL A 492 -17.42 30.59 6.44
C VAL A 492 -18.01 30.21 7.79
N THR A 493 -17.80 31.05 8.80
CA THR A 493 -18.22 30.79 10.18
C THR A 493 -19.69 31.10 10.44
N THR A 494 -20.25 32.09 9.72
CA THR A 494 -21.62 32.60 9.94
C THR A 494 -22.26 33.02 8.61
N PRO A 495 -23.60 32.96 8.48
CA PRO A 495 -24.32 33.37 7.27
C PRO A 495 -23.96 34.77 6.77
N ASP A 496 -23.87 35.76 7.66
CA ASP A 496 -23.60 37.17 7.29
C ASP A 496 -22.26 37.38 6.58
N LYS A 497 -21.29 36.49 6.81
CA LYS A 497 -19.96 36.57 6.18
C LYS A 497 -19.89 35.92 4.80
N LEU A 498 -20.89 35.10 4.43
CA LEU A 498 -20.88 34.33 3.19
C LEU A 498 -20.69 35.23 1.96
N ILE A 499 -21.56 36.24 1.84
CA ILE A 499 -21.60 37.14 0.69
C ILE A 499 -20.32 37.96 0.62
N GLU A 500 -19.81 38.43 1.77
CA GLU A 500 -18.54 39.16 1.84
C GLU A 500 -17.36 38.31 1.37
N THR A 501 -17.28 37.05 1.81
CA THR A 501 -16.21 36.13 1.43
C THR A 501 -16.24 35.81 -0.07
N ILE A 502 -17.41 35.49 -0.62
CA ILE A 502 -17.55 35.16 -2.06
C ILE A 502 -17.18 36.36 -2.94
N ARG A 503 -17.61 37.58 -2.57
CA ARG A 503 -17.33 38.79 -3.36
C ARG A 503 -15.84 39.17 -3.44
N LYS A 504 -15.00 38.64 -2.54
CA LYS A 504 -13.55 38.85 -2.56
C LYS A 504 -12.83 37.95 -3.57
N ILE A 505 -13.52 36.94 -4.10
CA ILE A 505 -12.97 35.97 -5.04
C ILE A 505 -13.41 36.38 -6.44
N ASP A 506 -12.46 36.80 -7.26
CA ASP A 506 -12.73 37.10 -8.67
C ASP A 506 -12.80 35.84 -9.54
N GLU A 507 -13.12 36.02 -10.83
CA GLU A 507 -13.26 34.91 -11.80
C GLU A 507 -11.94 34.13 -11.99
N GLU A 508 -10.79 34.81 -11.91
CA GLU A 508 -9.48 34.17 -12.07
C GLU A 508 -9.18 33.26 -10.87
N GLN A 509 -9.32 33.79 -9.66
CA GLN A 509 -9.14 33.02 -8.43
C GLN A 509 -10.14 31.86 -8.35
N TRP A 510 -11.41 32.10 -8.67
CA TRP A 510 -12.42 31.05 -8.69
C TRP A 510 -12.05 29.94 -9.67
N THR A 511 -11.58 30.28 -10.87
CA THR A 511 -11.20 29.30 -11.90
C THR A 511 -10.05 28.43 -11.42
N LYS A 512 -9.03 29.04 -10.81
CA LYS A 512 -7.90 28.30 -10.22
C LYS A 512 -8.37 27.34 -9.12
N MET A 513 -9.22 27.81 -8.21
CA MET A 513 -9.77 26.96 -7.15
C MET A 513 -10.63 25.82 -7.70
N SER A 514 -11.49 26.11 -8.68
CA SER A 514 -12.34 25.13 -9.36
C SER A 514 -11.54 24.00 -10.00
N MET A 515 -10.44 24.35 -10.69
CA MET A 515 -9.51 23.38 -11.25
C MET A 515 -8.83 22.53 -10.17
N ASN A 516 -8.32 23.15 -9.10
CA ASN A 516 -7.69 22.44 -8.00
C ASN A 516 -8.66 21.48 -7.30
N CYS A 517 -9.93 21.86 -7.11
CA CYS A 517 -10.96 20.98 -6.57
C CYS A 517 -11.12 19.71 -7.43
N ARG A 518 -11.21 19.89 -8.75
CA ARG A 518 -11.37 18.78 -9.69
C ARG A 518 -10.13 17.90 -9.72
N GLU A 519 -8.94 18.48 -9.79
CA GLU A 519 -7.68 17.74 -9.75
C GLU A 519 -7.53 16.92 -8.47
N TRP A 520 -7.88 17.51 -7.33
CA TRP A 520 -7.88 16.81 -6.05
C TRP A 520 -8.85 15.63 -6.07
N TYR A 521 -10.09 15.81 -6.57
CA TYR A 521 -11.06 14.70 -6.67
C TYR A 521 -10.57 13.60 -7.61
N MET A 522 -10.05 13.96 -8.79
CA MET A 522 -9.54 13.01 -9.76
C MET A 522 -8.41 12.17 -9.18
N ARG A 523 -7.45 12.81 -8.47
CA ARG A 523 -6.33 12.11 -7.83
C ARG A 523 -6.77 11.22 -6.67
N ASN A 524 -7.64 11.72 -5.80
CA ASN A 524 -7.90 11.11 -4.51
C ASN A 524 -9.11 10.17 -4.47
N VAL A 525 -10.09 10.35 -5.35
CA VAL A 525 -11.42 9.70 -5.23
C VAL A 525 -11.86 9.01 -6.50
N HIS A 526 -11.60 9.57 -7.68
CA HIS A 526 -11.99 8.96 -8.96
C HIS A 526 -11.33 7.58 -9.15
N SER A 527 -12.09 6.61 -9.65
CA SER A 527 -11.71 5.20 -9.69
C SER A 527 -10.42 4.90 -10.46
N GLU A 528 -10.06 5.74 -11.42
CA GLU A 528 -8.83 5.63 -12.22
C GLU A 528 -7.54 5.81 -11.40
N HIS A 529 -7.58 6.62 -10.35
CA HIS A 529 -6.39 6.97 -9.56
C HIS A 529 -6.48 6.59 -8.09
N CYS A 530 -7.70 6.50 -7.56
CA CYS A 530 -7.94 6.33 -6.13
C CYS A 530 -7.23 5.11 -5.53
N TRP A 531 -7.25 3.97 -6.23
CA TRP A 531 -6.56 2.77 -5.76
C TRP A 531 -5.05 2.98 -5.63
N ASN A 532 -4.40 3.47 -6.69
CA ASN A 532 -2.95 3.68 -6.71
C ASN A 532 -2.54 4.66 -5.62
N ASN A 533 -3.25 5.79 -5.53
CA ASN A 533 -3.01 6.80 -4.52
C ASN A 533 -3.17 6.22 -3.09
N MET A 534 -4.21 5.44 -2.85
CA MET A 534 -4.46 4.81 -1.55
C MET A 534 -3.35 3.81 -1.18
N ILE A 535 -2.99 2.88 -2.07
CA ILE A 535 -2.01 1.84 -1.74
C ILE A 535 -0.59 2.42 -1.60
N GLU A 536 -0.29 3.50 -2.33
CA GLU A 536 0.96 4.25 -2.19
C GLU A 536 1.09 4.88 -0.79
N HIS A 537 0.07 5.61 -0.33
CA HIS A 537 0.05 6.19 1.02
C HIS A 537 0.05 5.12 2.14
N VAL A 538 -0.55 3.96 1.88
CA VAL A 538 -0.50 2.83 2.82
C VAL A 538 0.93 2.30 2.94
N LEU A 539 1.68 2.16 1.84
CA LEU A 539 3.01 1.56 1.88
C LEU A 539 4.13 2.56 2.17
N TYR A 540 4.06 3.79 1.68
CA TYR A 540 5.23 4.70 1.66
C TYR A 540 5.14 5.88 2.62
N ASP A 541 3.94 6.25 3.06
CA ASP A 541 3.73 7.23 4.13
C ASP A 541 3.41 6.53 5.45
#